data_AF-A0AAU7QYT7-F1
#
_entry.id   AF-A0AAU7QYT7-F1
#
_cell.length_a   1.000
_cell.length_b   1.000
_cell.length_c   1.000
_cell.angle_alpha   90.00
_cell.angle_beta   90.00
_cell.angle_gamma   90.00
#
_symmetry.space_group_name_H-M   'P 1'
#
loop_
_entity.id
_entity.type
_entity.pdbx_description
1 polymer ?
#
loop_
_entity_poly.entity_id
_entity_poly.type
_entity_poly.pdbx_seq_one_letter_code
_entity_poly.pdbx_strand_id
1 'polypeptide(L)'
;MRAVPSWAVATAAAAPALLVAGWTVAGARQPPGYDPVRDTISELAGEGATDPWLMGGALVLLGCCYCATAAALHAAGLPSRFLLAVGGVATVALIAFPRPQVGGSPAHGVVATVAVLALSLWPAGTALRLPRRPPDAPRPDTPPVSPGRREAGA
;
A
#
# COMPACT_ATOMS: atom_id res chain seq x y z
N MET A 1 -20.72 -7.38 -0.93
CA MET A 1 -19.45 -6.62 -0.97
C MET A 1 -19.81 -5.14 -1.01
N ARG A 2 -19.19 -4.28 -0.19
CA ARG A 2 -19.45 -2.83 -0.28
C ARG A 2 -18.81 -2.28 -1.55
N ALA A 3 -19.50 -1.39 -2.26
CA ALA A 3 -18.93 -0.71 -3.43
C ALA A 3 -17.67 0.06 -3.00
N VAL A 4 -16.61 -0.01 -3.82
CA VAL A 4 -15.39 0.76 -3.59
C VAL A 4 -15.69 2.21 -3.93
N PRO A 5 -15.47 3.17 -3.02
CA PRO A 5 -15.75 4.57 -3.33
C PRO A 5 -14.76 5.10 -4.36
N SER A 6 -15.21 5.98 -5.26
CA SER A 6 -14.40 6.53 -6.35
C SER A 6 -13.15 7.26 -5.88
N TRP A 7 -13.22 7.93 -4.72
CA TRP A 7 -12.07 8.60 -4.12
C TRP A 7 -10.95 7.61 -3.75
N ALA A 8 -11.27 6.38 -3.35
CA ALA A 8 -10.27 5.37 -2.99
C ALA A 8 -9.52 4.87 -4.22
N VAL A 9 -10.22 4.72 -5.35
CA VAL A 9 -9.60 4.41 -6.65
C VAL A 9 -8.70 5.57 -7.08
N ALA A 10 -9.16 6.81 -6.94
CA ALA A 10 -8.39 8.00 -7.27
C ALA A 10 -7.11 8.11 -6.43
N THR A 11 -7.18 7.92 -5.10
CA THR A 11 -5.98 7.97 -4.23
C THR A 11 -5.02 6.82 -4.51
N ALA A 12 -5.53 5.62 -4.79
CA ALA A 12 -4.69 4.48 -5.13
C ALA A 12 -3.95 4.68 -6.47
N ALA A 13 -4.61 5.26 -7.47
CA ALA A 13 -4.01 5.60 -8.76
C ALA A 13 -3.07 6.81 -8.68
N ALA A 14 -3.40 7.79 -7.84
CA ALA A 14 -2.58 8.99 -7.65
C ALA A 14 -1.22 8.67 -7.01
N ALA A 15 -1.14 7.69 -6.10
CA ALA A 15 0.12 7.30 -5.45
C ALA A 15 1.28 7.04 -6.43
N PRO A 16 1.22 6.05 -7.35
CA PRO A 16 2.31 5.83 -8.30
C PRO A 16 2.52 7.02 -9.25
N ALA A 17 1.46 7.74 -9.64
CA ALA A 17 1.58 8.89 -10.52
C ALA A 17 2.35 10.05 -9.85
N LEU A 18 2.05 10.35 -8.59
CA LEU A 18 2.73 11.36 -7.78
C LEU A 18 4.20 11.01 -7.58
N LEU A 19 4.49 9.74 -7.27
CA LEU A 19 5.86 9.28 -7.13
C LEU A 19 6.62 9.47 -8.45
N VAL A 20 6.04 9.02 -9.57
CA VAL A 20 6.67 9.10 -10.89
C VAL A 20 6.83 10.54 -11.38
N ALA A 21 5.85 11.41 -11.13
CA ALA A 21 5.99 12.82 -11.46
C ALA A 21 7.04 13.51 -10.57
N GLY A 22 7.03 13.22 -9.27
CA GLY A 22 7.94 13.81 -8.29
C GLY A 22 9.41 13.59 -8.61
N TRP A 23 9.83 12.32 -8.71
CA TRP A 23 11.25 12.02 -9.01
C TRP A 23 11.66 12.45 -10.42
N THR A 24 10.76 12.41 -11.42
CA THR A 24 11.08 12.87 -12.78
C THR A 24 11.32 14.38 -12.81
N VAL A 25 10.42 15.16 -12.20
CA VAL A 25 10.51 16.62 -12.19
C VAL A 25 11.68 17.07 -11.32
N ALA A 26 11.85 16.50 -10.12
CA ALA A 26 12.96 16.85 -9.22
C ALA A 26 14.32 16.40 -9.77
N GLY A 27 14.39 15.22 -10.41
CA GLY A 27 15.58 14.72 -11.08
C GLY A 27 16.02 15.62 -12.24
N ALA A 28 15.06 16.11 -13.04
CA ALA A 28 15.34 17.06 -14.13
C ALA A 28 15.83 18.43 -13.65
N ARG A 29 15.70 18.76 -12.36
CA ARG A 29 16.27 19.98 -11.77
C ARG A 29 17.69 19.77 -11.24
N GLN A 30 18.12 18.53 -11.03
CA GLN A 30 19.45 18.29 -10.49
C GLN A 30 20.54 18.64 -11.52
N PRO A 31 21.70 19.13 -11.05
CA PRO A 31 22.88 19.20 -11.89
C PRO A 31 23.29 17.78 -12.35
N PRO A 32 24.21 17.63 -13.33
CA PRO A 32 24.59 16.35 -13.94
C PRO A 32 25.15 15.26 -12.98
N GLY A 33 25.19 15.51 -11.68
CA GLY A 33 25.66 14.58 -10.66
C GLY A 33 24.62 13.57 -10.16
N TYR A 34 23.31 13.78 -10.36
CA TYR A 34 22.28 12.81 -9.97
C TYR A 34 22.11 11.74 -11.05
N ASP A 35 22.27 10.47 -10.68
CA ASP A 35 22.02 9.31 -11.52
C ASP A 35 20.86 8.47 -10.94
N PRO A 36 19.67 8.43 -11.58
CA PRO A 36 18.53 7.68 -11.06
C PRO A 36 18.74 6.15 -11.00
N VAL A 37 19.80 5.63 -11.60
CA VAL A 37 20.18 4.20 -11.52
C VAL A 37 21.02 3.93 -10.27
N ARG A 38 21.83 4.89 -9.83
CA ARG A 38 22.79 4.73 -8.71
C ARG A 38 22.33 5.39 -7.43
N ASP A 39 21.60 6.50 -7.55
CA ASP A 39 21.17 7.34 -6.46
C ASP A 39 19.71 7.07 -6.08
N THR A 40 19.40 7.21 -4.80
CA THR A 40 18.05 6.99 -4.32
C THR A 40 17.16 8.20 -4.60
N ILE A 41 15.86 7.96 -4.79
CA ILE A 41 14.87 9.05 -4.92
C ILE A 41 14.84 9.95 -3.67
N SER A 42 15.20 9.43 -2.49
CA SER A 42 15.32 10.21 -1.26
C SER A 42 16.38 11.31 -1.34
N GLU A 43 17.39 11.19 -2.21
CA GLU A 43 18.37 12.26 -2.43
C GLU A 43 17.70 13.52 -2.99
N LEU A 44 16.65 13.37 -3.80
CA LEU A 44 15.92 14.47 -4.40
C LEU A 44 15.07 15.27 -3.39
N ALA A 45 14.87 14.74 -2.18
CA ALA A 45 14.25 15.43 -1.06
C ALA A 45 15.27 15.79 0.06
N GLY A 46 16.55 15.51 -0.17
CA GLY A 46 17.63 15.75 0.77
C GLY A 46 18.09 17.20 0.81
N GLU A 47 18.96 17.51 1.78
CA GLU A 47 19.50 18.86 2.00
C GLU A 47 20.32 19.38 0.80
N GLY A 48 20.92 18.47 0.02
CA GLY A 48 21.72 18.80 -1.16
C GLY A 48 20.93 18.90 -2.47
N ALA A 49 19.61 18.65 -2.46
CA ALA A 49 18.83 18.63 -3.68
C ALA A 49 18.57 20.03 -4.24
N THR A 50 18.58 20.17 -5.56
CA THR A 50 17.98 21.33 -6.23
C THR A 50 16.46 21.22 -6.13
N ASP A 51 15.80 22.20 -5.49
CA ASP A 51 14.35 22.22 -5.22
C ASP A 51 13.81 21.00 -4.43
N PRO A 52 14.27 20.76 -3.17
CA PRO A 52 13.89 19.58 -2.38
C PRO A 52 12.38 19.47 -2.11
N TRP A 53 11.67 20.59 -2.18
CA TRP A 53 10.22 20.66 -1.98
C TRP A 53 9.43 19.90 -3.05
N LEU A 54 9.99 19.68 -4.25
CA LEU A 54 9.33 18.93 -5.33
C LEU A 54 9.15 17.47 -4.94
N MET A 55 10.26 16.81 -4.59
CA MET A 55 10.21 15.42 -4.15
C MET A 55 9.59 15.31 -2.77
N GLY A 56 9.91 16.22 -1.85
CA GLY A 56 9.33 16.24 -0.52
C GLY A 56 7.80 16.35 -0.54
N GLY A 57 7.25 17.25 -1.36
CA GLY A 57 5.81 17.38 -1.57
C GLY A 57 5.19 16.12 -2.18
N ALA A 58 5.86 15.51 -3.16
CA ALA A 58 5.42 14.24 -3.74
C ALA A 58 5.36 13.11 -2.69
N LEU A 59 6.37 13.00 -1.81
CA LEU A 59 6.39 12.02 -0.71
C LEU A 59 5.27 12.26 0.31
N VAL A 60 4.98 13.52 0.65
CA VAL A 60 3.86 13.85 1.55
C VAL A 60 2.53 13.40 0.95
N LEU A 61 2.27 13.78 -0.31
CA LEU A 61 1.03 13.40 -1.00
C LEU A 61 0.91 11.89 -1.19
N LEU A 62 2.03 11.22 -1.50
CA LEU A 62 2.12 9.76 -1.59
C LEU A 62 1.74 9.09 -0.27
N GLY A 63 2.33 9.54 0.84
CA GLY A 63 2.02 9.03 2.17
C GLY A 63 0.55 9.21 2.54
N CYS A 64 -0.03 10.38 2.23
CA CYS A 64 -1.46 10.63 2.38
C CYS A 64 -2.31 9.66 1.53
N CYS A 65 -1.92 9.38 0.29
CA CYS A 65 -2.61 8.42 -0.57
C CYS A 65 -2.59 7.01 0.02
N TYR A 66 -1.48 6.57 0.62
CA TYR A 66 -1.40 5.27 1.31
C TYR A 66 -2.32 5.22 2.53
N CYS A 67 -2.34 6.27 3.36
CA CYS A 67 -3.25 6.34 4.51
C CYS A 67 -4.74 6.35 4.09
N ALA A 68 -5.09 7.11 3.04
CA ALA A 68 -6.44 7.15 2.49
C ALA A 68 -6.86 5.78 1.94
N THR A 69 -5.95 5.12 1.20
CA THR A 69 -6.18 3.77 0.67
C THR A 69 -6.36 2.77 1.82
N ALA A 70 -5.54 2.83 2.87
CA ALA A 70 -5.67 1.98 4.05
C ALA A 70 -7.04 2.16 4.75
N ALA A 71 -7.58 3.38 4.78
CA ALA A 71 -8.90 3.64 5.34
C ALA A 71 -10.00 2.90 4.56
N ALA A 72 -9.94 2.90 3.22
CA ALA A 72 -10.94 2.31 2.33
C ALA A 72 -10.78 0.80 2.09
N LEU A 73 -9.58 0.23 2.28
CA LEU A 73 -9.25 -1.14 1.90
C LEU A 73 -9.77 -2.20 2.89
N HIS A 74 -11.07 -2.18 3.18
CA HIS A 74 -11.69 -3.08 4.17
C HIS A 74 -11.56 -4.57 3.81
N ALA A 75 -11.57 -4.92 2.53
CA ALA A 75 -11.45 -6.30 2.07
C ALA A 75 -10.09 -6.95 2.41
N ALA A 76 -9.04 -6.15 2.54
CA ALA A 76 -7.70 -6.58 2.93
C ALA A 76 -7.56 -6.89 4.43
N GLY A 77 -8.54 -6.42 5.22
CA GLY A 77 -8.59 -6.57 6.66
C GLY A 77 -7.49 -5.85 7.44
N LEU A 78 -7.53 -5.96 8.77
CA LEU A 78 -6.82 -5.04 9.67
C LEU A 78 -5.28 -5.04 9.55
N PRO A 79 -4.56 -6.18 9.51
CA PRO A 79 -3.09 -6.19 9.41
C PRO A 79 -2.59 -5.48 8.16
N SER A 80 -3.23 -5.74 7.03
CA SER A 80 -2.88 -5.13 5.75
C SER A 80 -3.07 -3.62 5.75
N ARG A 81 -4.22 -3.15 6.27
CA ARG A 81 -4.52 -1.73 6.43
C ARG A 81 -3.54 -1.04 7.38
N PHE A 82 -3.19 -1.71 8.48
CA PHE A 82 -2.23 -1.20 9.44
C PHE A 82 -0.85 -1.02 8.81
N LEU A 83 -0.33 -2.04 8.12
CA LEU A 83 0.95 -1.95 7.42
C LEU A 83 0.94 -0.85 6.36
N LEU A 84 -0.14 -0.72 5.59
CA LEU A 84 -0.25 0.33 4.58
C LEU A 84 -0.27 1.74 5.21
N ALA A 85 -0.97 1.92 6.34
CA ALA A 85 -0.99 3.18 7.07
C ALA A 85 0.39 3.50 7.69
N VAL A 86 1.07 2.51 8.29
CA VAL A 86 2.44 2.66 8.79
C VAL A 86 3.39 3.05 7.67
N GLY A 87 3.28 2.40 6.51
CA GLY A 87 4.04 2.75 5.30
C GLY A 87 3.82 4.20 4.89
N GLY A 88 2.56 4.64 4.82
CA GLY A 88 2.22 6.03 4.51
C GLY A 88 2.80 7.05 5.49
N VAL A 89 2.64 6.81 6.79
CA VAL A 89 3.20 7.68 7.84
C VAL A 89 4.73 7.72 7.79
N ALA A 90 5.38 6.56 7.60
CA ALA A 90 6.83 6.49 7.48
C ALA A 90 7.34 7.22 6.23
N THR A 91 6.63 7.16 5.10
CA THR A 91 6.95 7.95 3.90
C THR A 91 6.90 9.46 4.20
N VAL A 92 5.89 9.94 4.92
CA VAL A 92 5.83 11.36 5.35
C VAL A 92 6.97 11.71 6.31
N ALA A 93 7.32 10.79 7.22
CA ALA A 93 8.39 11.01 8.17
C ALA A 93 9.77 11.22 7.52
N LEU A 94 10.00 10.78 6.27
CA LEU A 94 11.24 11.05 5.53
C LEU A 94 11.53 12.56 5.36
N ILE A 95 10.51 13.41 5.45
CA ILE A 95 10.67 14.87 5.40
C ILE A 95 11.30 15.41 6.69
N ALA A 96 11.02 14.79 7.84
CA ALA A 96 11.62 15.15 9.11
C ALA A 96 13.05 14.60 9.26
N PHE A 97 13.39 13.59 8.47
CA PHE A 97 14.71 12.95 8.45
C PHE A 97 15.29 12.96 7.03
N PRO A 98 15.58 14.13 6.45
CA PRO A 98 16.11 14.23 5.10
C PRO A 98 17.50 13.59 5.00
N ARG A 99 17.91 13.26 3.77
CA ARG A 99 19.29 12.83 3.51
C ARG A 99 20.23 14.04 3.68
N PRO A 100 21.32 13.90 4.47
CA PRO A 100 22.34 14.93 4.54
C PRO A 100 23.06 15.03 3.19
N GLN A 101 23.60 16.20 2.87
CA GLN A 101 24.32 16.42 1.61
C GLN A 101 25.54 15.51 1.43
N VAL A 102 26.19 15.10 2.53
CA VAL A 102 27.37 14.24 2.51
C VAL A 102 27.20 13.12 3.54
N GLY A 103 27.51 11.89 3.14
CA GLY A 103 27.43 10.71 4.00
C GLY A 103 26.02 10.13 4.14
N GLY A 104 25.82 9.30 5.16
CA GLY A 104 24.53 8.63 5.43
C GLY A 104 23.88 9.12 6.72
N SER A 105 22.57 8.96 6.82
CA SER A 105 21.79 9.23 8.04
C SER A 105 21.16 7.93 8.58
N PRO A 106 21.58 7.44 9.77
CA PRO A 106 20.95 6.27 10.38
C PRO A 106 19.46 6.46 10.63
N ALA A 107 19.04 7.67 11.03
CA ALA A 107 17.64 8.00 11.26
C ALA A 107 16.81 7.91 9.96
N HIS A 108 17.31 8.49 8.87
CA HIS A 108 16.70 8.35 7.55
C HIS A 108 16.62 6.87 7.14
N GLY A 109 17.71 6.12 7.32
CA GLY A 109 17.79 4.71 6.97
C GLY A 109 16.75 3.86 7.70
N VAL A 110 16.53 4.09 9.00
CA VAL A 110 15.49 3.40 9.80
C VAL A 110 14.10 3.73 9.26
N VAL A 111 13.79 5.00 9.06
CA VAL A 111 12.46 5.43 8.57
C VAL A 111 12.18 4.87 7.18
N ALA A 112 13.17 4.94 6.28
CA ALA A 112 13.08 4.37 4.94
C ALA A 112 12.86 2.85 4.98
N THR A 113 13.58 2.14 5.87
CA THR A 113 13.42 0.69 6.06
C THR A 113 12.02 0.34 6.54
N VAL A 114 11.48 1.08 7.52
CA VAL A 114 10.11 0.88 8.00
C VAL A 114 9.10 1.10 6.87
N ALA A 115 9.25 2.19 6.09
CA ALA A 115 8.38 2.47 4.96
C ALA A 115 8.40 1.33 3.92
N VAL A 116 9.59 0.91 3.49
CA VAL A 116 9.77 -0.15 2.49
C VAL A 116 9.22 -1.49 2.97
N LEU A 117 9.53 -1.91 4.20
CA LEU A 117 9.04 -3.18 4.74
C LEU A 117 7.51 -3.15 4.88
N ALA A 118 6.95 -2.07 5.42
CA ALA A 118 5.51 -1.96 5.58
C ALA A 118 4.78 -1.96 4.21
N LEU A 119 5.29 -1.22 3.22
CA LEU A 119 4.74 -1.17 1.86
C LEU A 119 4.99 -2.44 1.03
N SER A 120 5.99 -3.25 1.38
CA SER A 120 6.22 -4.55 0.73
C SER A 120 5.38 -5.67 1.34
N LEU A 121 5.12 -5.59 2.65
CA LEU A 121 4.46 -6.66 3.41
C LEU A 121 2.93 -6.47 3.55
N TRP A 122 2.38 -5.28 3.28
CA TRP A 122 0.93 -5.06 3.39
C TRP A 122 0.06 -6.07 2.60
N PRO A 123 0.45 -6.57 1.40
CA PRO A 123 -0.34 -7.59 0.69
C PRO A 123 -0.30 -8.94 1.41
N ALA A 124 0.82 -9.30 2.06
CA ALA A 124 0.91 -10.54 2.84
C ALA A 124 -0.09 -10.53 4.01
N GLY A 125 -0.36 -9.36 4.58
CA GLY A 125 -1.40 -9.16 5.59
C GLY A 125 -2.82 -9.54 5.11
N THR A 126 -3.08 -9.56 3.79
CA THR A 126 -4.35 -10.03 3.22
C THR A 126 -4.39 -11.54 3.06
N ALA A 127 -3.26 -12.15 2.68
CA ALA A 127 -3.15 -13.59 2.46
C ALA A 127 -3.38 -14.41 3.74
N LEU A 128 -3.03 -13.86 4.90
CA LEU A 128 -3.26 -14.48 6.21
C LEU A 128 -4.75 -14.56 6.61
N ARG A 129 -5.66 -13.97 5.83
CA ARG A 129 -7.10 -13.90 6.10
C ARG A 129 -7.96 -14.88 5.29
N LEU A 130 -7.39 -15.81 4.54
CA LEU A 130 -8.20 -16.84 3.88
C LEU A 130 -8.48 -18.00 4.87
N PRO A 131 -9.65 -18.07 5.54
CA PRO A 131 -10.15 -19.38 5.94
C PRO A 131 -10.38 -20.14 4.64
N ARG A 132 -9.63 -21.22 4.45
CA ARG A 132 -9.96 -22.22 3.44
C ARG A 132 -11.38 -22.68 3.77
N ARG A 133 -12.37 -22.30 2.98
CA ARG A 133 -13.63 -23.05 2.96
C ARG A 133 -13.25 -24.45 2.44
N PRO A 134 -13.44 -25.53 3.21
CA PRO A 134 -13.28 -26.87 2.64
C PRO A 134 -14.22 -26.95 1.42
N PRO A 135 -13.77 -27.51 0.29
CA PRO A 135 -14.61 -27.69 -0.90
C PRO A 135 -15.92 -28.44 -0.61
N ASP A 136 -15.96 -29.21 0.48
CA ASP A 136 -17.04 -30.16 0.79
C ASP A 136 -17.77 -29.84 2.11
N ALA A 137 -18.17 -28.58 2.34
CA ALA A 137 -19.18 -28.33 3.37
C ALA A 137 -20.55 -28.80 2.85
N PRO A 138 -21.18 -29.86 3.41
CA PRO A 138 -22.46 -30.35 2.91
C PRO A 138 -23.49 -29.23 3.01
N ARG A 139 -24.24 -29.02 1.93
CA ARG A 139 -25.38 -28.11 1.92
C ARG A 139 -26.41 -28.69 2.92
N PRO A 140 -26.75 -28.01 4.02
CA PRO A 140 -27.91 -28.43 4.79
C PRO A 140 -29.12 -28.26 3.87
N ASP A 141 -30.01 -29.24 3.93
CA ASP A 141 -31.37 -29.23 3.35
C ASP A 141 -31.50 -29.95 1.99
N THR A 142 -31.45 -31.28 2.04
CA THR A 142 -32.40 -32.09 1.27
C THR A 142 -33.15 -32.97 2.28
N PRO A 143 -34.43 -32.69 2.60
CA PRO A 143 -35.20 -33.61 3.44
C PRO A 143 -35.38 -34.95 2.71
N PRO A 144 -35.40 -36.09 3.44
CA PRO A 144 -35.60 -37.39 2.82
C PRO A 144 -36.99 -37.45 2.16
N VAL A 145 -37.01 -37.74 0.86
CA VAL A 145 -38.23 -38.19 0.16
C VAL A 145 -38.74 -39.43 0.87
N SER A 146 -39.91 -39.33 1.50
CA SER A 146 -40.60 -40.50 2.04
C SER A 146 -41.02 -41.41 0.88
N PRO A 147 -40.71 -42.72 0.91
CA PRO A 147 -41.18 -43.62 -0.11
C PRO A 147 -42.70 -43.71 -0.03
N GLY A 148 -43.36 -43.39 -1.15
CA GLY A 148 -44.80 -43.42 -1.29
C GLY A 148 -45.37 -44.78 -0.89
N ARG A 149 -46.33 -44.74 0.04
CA ARG A 149 -47.23 -45.84 0.37
C ARG A 149 -47.91 -46.31 -0.91
N ARG A 150 -47.56 -47.50 -1.42
CA ARG A 150 -48.37 -48.20 -2.42
C ARG A 150 -49.60 -48.76 -1.71
N GLU A 151 -50.72 -48.09 -1.86
CA GLU A 151 -52.05 -48.69 -1.66
C GLU A 151 -52.48 -49.35 -2.97
N ALA A 152 -52.61 -50.67 -2.95
CA ALA A 152 -53.44 -51.51 -3.82
C ALA A 152 -53.35 -52.92 -3.19
N GLY A 153 -54.40 -53.52 -2.62
CA GLY A 153 -55.77 -53.57 -3.10
C GLY A 153 -56.00 -54.99 -3.62
N ALA A 154 -56.47 -55.89 -2.75
CA ALA A 154 -57.13 -57.14 -3.06
C ALA A 154 -58.02 -57.52 -1.86
#